data_AF-A0A645GH56-F1
#
_entry.id   AF-A0A645GH56-F1
#
_cell.length_a   1.000
_cell.length_b   1.000
_cell.length_c   1.000
_cell.angle_alpha   90.00
_cell.angle_beta   90.00
_cell.angle_gamma   90.00
#
_symmetry.space_group_name_H-M   'P 1'
#
loop_
_entity.id
_entity.type
_entity.pdbx_description
1 polymer ?
#
loop_
_entity_poly.entity_id
_entity_poly.type
_entity_poly.pdbx_seq_one_letter_code
_entity_poly.pdbx_strand_id
1 'polypeptide(L)'
;MDDPPRDSILKAKPLTFDILTLFYYSRNLPFSEKEIGVVQPVSFVIDGELFDIYFKFLGKENKKIEGLGHHKTLKFAAKVVAGEVFKGEEEMIIWVSDDYNKVPLYFESPIIVGKVSGRLKRYSGLKYPLSSKL
;
A
#
# COMPACT_ATOMS: atom_id res chain seq x y z
N MET A 1 1.41 4.66 36.67
CA MET A 1 2.73 5.22 36.31
C MET A 1 2.61 5.57 34.84
N ASP A 2 2.71 6.85 34.51
CA ASP A 2 2.77 7.26 33.10
C ASP A 2 4.11 6.81 32.53
N ASP A 3 4.10 6.24 31.33
CA ASP A 3 5.34 5.90 30.64
C ASP A 3 6.19 7.18 30.45
N PRO A 4 7.52 7.07 30.58
CA PRO A 4 8.40 8.20 30.32
C PRO A 4 8.17 8.71 28.88
N PRO A 5 8.32 10.02 28.62
CA PRO A 5 8.11 10.58 27.29
C PRO A 5 8.99 9.85 26.27
N ARG A 6 8.38 9.13 25.34
CA ARG A 6 9.08 8.49 24.22
C ARG A 6 9.49 9.59 23.24
N ASP A 7 10.76 9.65 22.87
CA ASP A 7 11.20 10.56 21.81
C ASP A 7 10.49 10.18 20.51
N SER A 8 9.64 11.08 20.02
CA SER A 8 8.83 10.86 18.81
C SER A 8 9.57 11.21 17.53
N ILE A 9 10.81 11.71 17.61
CA ILE A 9 11.60 12.11 16.45
C ILE A 9 12.35 10.89 15.90
N LEU A 10 11.96 10.47 14.70
CA LEU A 10 12.64 9.40 13.96
C LEU A 10 13.54 9.98 12.87
N LYS A 11 14.77 9.46 12.77
CA LYS A 11 15.67 9.75 11.65
C LYS A 11 15.26 8.91 10.44
N ALA A 12 14.38 9.48 9.62
CA ALA A 12 13.92 8.85 8.39
C ALA A 12 15.07 8.61 7.39
N LYS A 13 15.05 7.45 6.74
CA LYS A 13 15.90 7.15 5.58
C LYS A 13 15.26 7.75 4.32
N PRO A 14 16.00 7.97 3.22
CA PRO A 14 15.36 8.18 1.91
C PRO A 14 14.37 7.05 1.61
N LEU A 15 13.24 7.38 0.97
CA LEU A 15 12.14 6.42 0.71
C LEU A 15 11.54 5.81 1.99
N THR A 16 11.40 6.63 3.04
CA THR A 16 10.56 6.29 4.20
C THR A 16 9.11 6.65 3.91
N PHE A 17 8.20 5.69 4.09
CA PHE A 17 6.76 5.85 3.86
C PHE A 17 5.96 5.41 5.09
N ASP A 18 4.82 6.05 5.35
CA ASP A 18 3.73 5.49 6.13
C ASP A 18 2.74 4.73 5.21
N ILE A 19 1.66 4.17 5.77
CA ILE A 19 0.64 3.43 5.01
C ILE A 19 0.09 4.25 3.85
N LEU A 20 -0.24 5.53 4.09
CA LEU A 20 -0.90 6.38 3.09
C LEU A 20 0.07 6.77 1.98
N THR A 21 1.26 7.20 2.33
CA THR A 21 2.30 7.60 1.38
C THR A 21 2.80 6.39 0.58
N LEU A 22 2.91 5.20 1.15
CA LEU A 22 3.20 3.95 0.41
C LEU A 22 2.05 3.62 -0.56
N PHE A 23 0.81 3.78 -0.12
CA PHE A 23 -0.37 3.57 -0.96
C PHE A 23 -0.38 4.51 -2.18
N TYR A 24 -0.01 5.78 -2.01
CA TYR A 24 0.13 6.71 -3.13
C TYR A 24 1.41 6.50 -3.95
N TYR A 25 2.50 6.07 -3.33
CA TYR A 25 3.76 5.78 -4.03
C TYR A 25 3.59 4.66 -5.06
N SER A 26 2.73 3.67 -4.78
CA SER A 26 2.40 2.59 -5.71
C SER A 26 1.96 3.06 -7.12
N ARG A 27 1.41 4.28 -7.23
CA ARG A 27 1.01 4.90 -8.50
C ARG A 27 2.18 5.22 -9.44
N ASN A 28 3.39 5.33 -8.90
CA ASN A 28 4.57 5.79 -9.63
C ASN A 28 5.46 4.65 -10.10
N LEU A 29 5.17 3.40 -9.70
CA LEU A 29 6.01 2.27 -10.05
C LEU A 29 5.84 1.83 -11.51
N PRO A 30 6.88 1.20 -12.10
CA PRO A 30 6.74 0.42 -13.31
C PRO A 30 5.91 -0.85 -13.04
N PHE A 31 5.10 -1.27 -14.03
CA PHE A 31 4.10 -2.35 -13.87
C PHE A 31 3.94 -3.20 -15.15
N SER A 32 5.02 -3.40 -15.90
CA SER A 32 5.04 -4.38 -16.99
C SER A 32 5.38 -5.78 -16.47
N GLU A 33 5.28 -6.78 -17.33
CA GLU A 33 5.47 -8.19 -16.96
C GLU A 33 6.87 -8.45 -16.36
N LYS A 34 7.88 -7.72 -16.83
CA LYS A 34 9.27 -7.85 -16.34
C LYS A 34 9.46 -7.36 -14.90
N GLU A 35 8.53 -6.57 -14.36
CA GLU A 35 8.58 -6.09 -12.97
C GLU A 35 7.81 -6.97 -11.99
N ILE A 36 7.07 -7.98 -12.46
CA ILE A 36 6.35 -8.88 -11.58
C ILE A 36 7.35 -9.61 -10.67
N GLY A 37 7.14 -9.50 -9.36
CA GLY A 37 7.98 -10.12 -8.34
C GLY A 37 9.32 -9.41 -8.09
N VAL A 38 9.67 -8.36 -8.84
CA VAL A 38 10.88 -7.57 -8.58
C VAL A 38 10.71 -6.84 -7.26
N VAL A 39 11.62 -7.11 -6.32
CA VAL A 39 11.59 -6.55 -4.97
C VAL A 39 12.31 -5.20 -4.95
N GLN A 40 11.62 -4.19 -4.42
CA GLN A 40 12.18 -2.90 -4.09
C GLN A 40 12.20 -2.72 -2.57
N PRO A 41 13.39 -2.54 -1.95
CA PRO A 41 13.47 -2.21 -0.53
C PRO A 41 12.98 -0.78 -0.30
N VAL A 42 12.11 -0.58 0.69
CA VAL A 42 11.68 0.75 1.15
C VAL A 42 11.67 0.78 2.67
N SER A 43 11.83 1.97 3.24
CA SER A 43 11.66 2.15 4.69
C SER A 43 10.21 2.48 5.00
N PHE A 44 9.68 1.94 6.09
CA PHE A 44 8.28 2.07 6.47
C PHE A 44 8.16 2.46 7.93
N VAL A 45 7.36 3.50 8.22
CA VAL A 45 7.13 3.99 9.58
C VAL A 45 5.73 3.63 10.05
N ILE A 46 5.65 3.00 11.22
CA ILE A 46 4.41 2.79 11.96
C ILE A 46 4.70 2.81 13.45
N ASP A 47 3.76 3.34 14.25
CA ASP A 47 3.83 3.31 15.72
C ASP A 47 5.16 3.77 16.32
N GLY A 48 5.79 4.79 15.73
CA GLY A 48 7.07 5.31 16.21
C GLY A 48 8.28 4.43 15.88
N GLU A 49 8.14 3.44 15.00
CA GLU A 49 9.22 2.53 14.61
C GLU A 49 9.44 2.51 13.09
N LEU A 50 10.70 2.31 12.68
CA LEU A 50 11.10 2.19 11.28
C LEU A 50 11.41 0.73 10.95
N PHE A 51 10.77 0.24 9.89
CA PHE A 51 10.93 -1.10 9.36
C PHE A 51 11.51 -1.02 7.95
N ASP A 52 12.45 -1.90 7.62
CA ASP A 52 12.84 -2.12 6.23
C ASP A 52 11.89 -3.18 5.66
N ILE A 53 11.12 -2.81 4.63
CA ILE A 53 10.10 -3.67 4.03
C ILE A 53 10.41 -3.94 2.56
N TYR A 54 9.85 -5.03 2.05
CA TYR A 54 9.95 -5.37 0.63
C TYR A 54 8.65 -5.04 -0.08
N PHE A 55 8.74 -4.16 -1.08
CA PHE A 55 7.62 -3.78 -1.92
C PHE A 55 7.78 -4.38 -3.31
N LYS A 56 6.72 -5.00 -3.86
CA LYS A 56 6.76 -5.66 -5.18
C LYS A 56 5.44 -5.54 -5.93
N PHE A 57 5.52 -5.47 -7.25
CA PHE A 57 4.38 -5.61 -8.13
C PHE A 57 4.02 -7.09 -8.30
N LEU A 58 2.73 -7.44 -8.15
CA LEU A 58 2.22 -8.80 -8.24
C LEU A 58 1.54 -9.11 -9.58
N GLY A 59 1.35 -8.10 -10.44
CA GLY A 59 0.63 -8.25 -11.70
C GLY A 59 -0.75 -7.60 -11.68
N LYS A 60 -1.58 -8.00 -12.64
CA LYS A 60 -2.90 -7.41 -12.89
C LYS A 60 -4.01 -8.35 -12.44
N GLU A 61 -5.07 -7.82 -11.84
CA GLU A 61 -6.28 -8.59 -11.55
C GLU A 61 -7.54 -7.72 -11.60
N ASN A 62 -8.72 -8.35 -11.73
CA ASN A 62 -9.99 -7.68 -11.59
C ASN A 62 -10.41 -7.71 -10.11
N LYS A 63 -10.61 -6.54 -9.50
CA LYS A 63 -11.00 -6.42 -8.09
C LYS A 63 -12.34 -5.72 -7.94
N LYS A 64 -13.26 -6.34 -7.18
CA LYS A 64 -14.44 -5.65 -6.66
C LYS A 64 -14.02 -4.72 -5.52
N ILE A 65 -14.33 -3.44 -5.68
CA ILE A 65 -14.18 -2.40 -4.68
C ILE A 65 -15.58 -2.02 -4.23
N GLU A 66 -15.87 -2.24 -2.94
CA GLU A 66 -17.18 -1.94 -2.38
C GLU A 66 -17.56 -0.48 -2.66
N GLY A 67 -18.80 -0.22 -3.08
CA GLY A 67 -19.27 1.11 -3.46
C GLY A 67 -18.72 1.70 -4.76
N LEU A 68 -17.68 1.10 -5.39
CA LEU A 68 -17.09 1.59 -6.64
C LEU A 68 -17.22 0.60 -7.82
N GLY A 69 -17.60 -0.66 -7.58
CA GLY A 69 -17.80 -1.67 -8.61
C GLY A 69 -16.54 -2.50 -8.89
N HIS A 70 -16.48 -3.14 -10.06
CA HIS A 70 -15.32 -3.92 -10.48
C HIS A 70 -14.35 -3.04 -11.28
N HIS A 71 -13.06 -3.23 -11.05
CA HIS A 71 -12.00 -2.50 -11.74
C HIS A 71 -10.91 -3.48 -12.18
N LYS A 72 -10.32 -3.24 -13.35
CA LYS A 72 -8.98 -3.73 -13.69
C LYS A 72 -7.98 -3.03 -12.78
N THR A 73 -7.11 -3.79 -12.14
CA THR A 73 -6.18 -3.26 -11.13
C THR A 73 -4.76 -3.76 -11.30
N LEU A 74 -3.83 -2.92 -10.88
CA LEU A 74 -2.44 -3.24 -10.59
C LEU A 74 -2.35 -3.63 -9.11
N LYS A 75 -1.85 -4.83 -8.83
CA LYS A 75 -1.74 -5.39 -7.48
C LYS A 75 -0.31 -5.30 -6.99
N PHE A 76 -0.11 -4.84 -5.76
CA PHE A 76 1.20 -4.76 -5.12
C PHE A 76 1.17 -5.43 -3.76
N ALA A 77 2.34 -5.87 -3.31
CA ALA A 77 2.55 -6.40 -1.98
C ALA A 77 3.68 -5.66 -1.26
N ALA A 78 3.45 -5.38 0.02
CA ALA A 78 4.43 -4.88 0.97
C ALA A 78 4.59 -5.91 2.10
N LYS A 79 5.76 -6.54 2.20
CA LYS A 79 6.06 -7.46 3.30
C LYS A 79 6.65 -6.68 4.47
N VAL A 80 5.87 -6.57 5.54
CA VAL A 80 6.29 -5.90 6.78
C VAL A 80 6.98 -6.91 7.70
N VAL A 81 7.95 -6.46 8.49
CA VAL A 81 8.60 -7.28 9.51
C VAL A 81 7.63 -7.50 10.68
N ALA A 82 7.72 -8.64 11.36
CA ALA A 82 6.96 -8.89 12.57
C ALA A 82 7.31 -7.84 13.65
N GLY A 83 6.29 -7.36 14.36
CA GLY A 83 6.44 -6.35 15.41
C GLY A 83 5.16 -6.23 16.23
N GLU A 84 4.98 -5.13 16.95
CA GLU A 84 3.80 -4.90 17.82
C GLU A 84 2.49 -4.77 17.03
N VAL A 85 2.56 -4.36 15.75
CA VAL A 85 1.38 -4.16 14.91
C VAL A 85 1.16 -5.31 13.91
N PHE A 86 2.25 -5.85 13.34
CA PHE A 86 2.18 -6.81 12.24
C PHE A 86 2.64 -8.20 12.66
N LYS A 87 1.94 -9.23 12.15
CA LYS A 87 2.34 -10.62 12.33
C LYS A 87 3.64 -10.99 11.61
N GLY A 88 3.98 -10.26 10.53
CA GLY A 88 5.20 -10.45 9.73
C GLY A 88 5.20 -11.65 8.76
N GLU A 89 4.23 -12.55 8.88
CA GLU A 89 4.07 -13.69 7.95
C GLU A 89 3.33 -13.31 6.67
N GLU A 90 2.35 -12.41 6.78
CA GLU A 90 1.46 -12.01 5.71
C GLU A 90 1.85 -10.64 5.11
N GLU A 91 1.48 -10.41 3.85
CA GLU A 91 1.79 -9.18 3.11
C GLU A 91 0.62 -8.20 3.18
N MET A 92 0.92 -6.89 3.28
CA MET A 92 -0.06 -5.86 2.94
C MET A 92 -0.27 -5.86 1.43
N ILE A 93 -1.52 -5.90 0.99
CA ILE A 93 -1.88 -5.88 -0.43
C ILE A 93 -2.48 -4.52 -0.79
N ILE A 94 -2.05 -3.97 -1.92
CA ILE A 94 -2.47 -2.68 -2.44
C ILE A 94 -3.01 -2.87 -3.86
N TRP A 95 -4.13 -2.20 -4.15
CA TRP A 95 -4.76 -2.17 -5.46
C TRP A 95 -4.87 -0.75 -5.99
N VAL A 96 -4.37 -0.58 -7.22
CA VAL A 96 -4.40 0.67 -7.98
C VAL A 96 -5.15 0.43 -9.28
N SER A 97 -5.89 1.40 -9.80
CA SER A 97 -6.55 1.24 -11.10
C SER A 97 -5.53 0.99 -12.22
N ASP A 98 -5.83 0.05 -13.11
CA ASP A 98 -5.06 -0.18 -14.35
C ASP A 98 -5.57 0.77 -15.45
N ASP A 99 -5.23 2.05 -15.32
CA ASP A 99 -5.48 3.09 -16.31
C ASP A 99 -4.49 4.26 -16.16
N TYR A 100 -4.59 5.26 -17.03
CA TYR A 100 -3.73 6.45 -16.98
C TYR A 100 -3.86 7.28 -15.70
N ASN A 101 -4.98 7.16 -14.97
CA ASN A 101 -5.15 7.86 -13.71
C ASN A 101 -4.46 7.15 -12.55
N LYS A 102 -4.26 5.84 -12.61
CA LYS A 102 -3.62 5.01 -11.57
C LYS A 102 -4.18 5.25 -10.17
N VAL A 103 -5.48 5.41 -10.02
CA VAL A 103 -6.16 5.76 -8.76
C VAL A 103 -5.91 4.68 -7.70
N PRO A 104 -5.42 5.00 -6.49
CA PRO A 104 -5.35 4.04 -5.39
C PRO A 104 -6.79 3.69 -4.96
N LEU A 105 -7.16 2.42 -5.05
CA LEU A 105 -8.55 1.98 -4.86
C LEU A 105 -8.78 1.34 -3.50
N TYR A 106 -7.86 0.46 -3.09
CA TYR A 106 -7.99 -0.31 -1.86
C TYR A 106 -6.62 -0.76 -1.37
N PHE A 107 -6.47 -0.90 -0.06
CA PHE A 107 -5.39 -1.68 0.54
C PHE A 107 -5.93 -2.47 1.71
N GLU A 108 -5.26 -3.57 2.03
CA GLU A 108 -5.52 -4.33 3.25
C GLU A 108 -4.24 -4.90 3.82
N SER A 109 -4.14 -4.94 5.14
CA SER A 109 -3.00 -5.48 5.86
C SER A 109 -3.49 -6.29 7.07
N PRO A 110 -3.12 -7.57 7.15
CA PRO A 110 -3.29 -8.36 8.35
C PRO A 110 -2.46 -7.76 9.49
N ILE A 111 -3.11 -7.56 10.64
CA ILE A 111 -2.44 -7.15 11.89
C ILE A 111 -2.55 -8.30 12.90
N ILE A 112 -1.93 -8.17 14.07
CA ILE A 112 -1.96 -9.22 15.10
C ILE A 112 -3.40 -9.69 15.38
N VAL A 113 -4.33 -8.73 15.55
CA VAL A 113 -5.76 -9.01 15.76
C VAL A 113 -6.60 -8.36 14.67
N GLY A 114 -7.02 -9.17 13.70
CA GLY A 114 -7.89 -8.74 12.60
C GLY A 114 -7.13 -8.17 11.40
N LYS A 115 -7.67 -7.12 10.80
CA LYS A 115 -7.16 -6.54 9.55
C LYS A 115 -7.43 -5.05 9.53
N VAL A 116 -6.43 -4.27 9.11
CA VAL A 116 -6.62 -2.87 8.71
C VAL A 116 -6.86 -2.82 7.22
N SER A 117 -7.82 -2.02 6.77
CA SER A 117 -8.02 -1.77 5.35
C SER A 117 -8.45 -0.35 5.09
N GLY A 118 -8.07 0.19 3.94
CA GLY A 118 -8.51 1.49 3.47
C GLY A 118 -9.12 1.35 2.09
N ARG A 119 -10.23 2.06 1.86
CA ARG A 119 -10.98 2.03 0.61
C ARG A 119 -11.25 3.42 0.11
N LEU A 120 -11.04 3.65 -1.18
CA LEU A 120 -11.49 4.87 -1.84
C LEU A 120 -13.02 4.95 -1.78
N LYS A 121 -13.54 6.02 -1.17
CA LYS A 121 -14.99 6.26 -1.08
C LYS A 121 -15.53 6.99 -2.29
N ARG A 122 -14.84 8.03 -2.77
CA ARG A 122 -15.22 8.87 -3.90
C ARG A 122 -13.98 9.50 -4.53
N TYR A 123 -14.05 9.79 -5.82
CA TYR A 123 -13.07 10.59 -6.56
C TYR A 123 -13.79 11.63 -7.42
N SER A 124 -13.08 12.68 -7.81
CA SER A 124 -13.54 13.72 -8.75
C SER A 124 -12.32 14.40 -9.38
N GLY A 125 -12.49 15.02 -10.55
CA GLY A 125 -11.41 15.78 -11.20
C GLY A 125 -10.30 14.89 -11.79
N LEU A 126 -10.65 13.70 -12.30
CA LEU A 126 -9.67 12.84 -12.99
C LEU A 126 -9.18 13.50 -14.28
N LYS A 127 -7.88 13.40 -14.55
CA LYS A 127 -7.26 13.92 -15.77
C LYS A 127 -7.69 13.15 -17.01
N TYR A 128 -7.88 11.83 -16.87
CA TYR A 128 -8.31 10.93 -17.93
C TYR A 128 -9.63 10.25 -17.57
N PRO A 129 -10.39 9.70 -18.53
CA PRO A 129 -11.51 8.81 -18.22
C PRO A 129 -11.06 7.62 -17.36
N LEU A 130 -11.92 7.18 -16.44
CA LEU A 130 -11.65 6.00 -15.62
C LEU A 130 -11.90 4.72 -16.43
N SER A 131 -10.96 4.37 -17.31
CA SER A 131 -11.06 3.21 -18.21
C SER A 131 -10.82 1.86 -17.53
N SER A 132 -10.40 1.87 -16.26
CA SER A 132 -10.24 0.66 -15.46
C SER A 132 -11.56 0.03 -15.01
N LYS A 133 -12.66 0.80 -14.96
CA LYS A 133 -13.96 0.31 -14.49
C LYS A 133 -14.58 -0.68 -15.49
N LEU A 134 -15.08 -1.81 -14.97
CA LEU A 134 -15.78 -2.86 -15.72
C LEU A 134 -17.30 -2.71 -15.66
#